data_AF-A0A1J5EVW3-F1
#
_entry.id   AF-A0A1J5EVW3-F1
#
_cell.length_a   1.000
_cell.length_b   1.000
_cell.length_c   1.000
_cell.angle_alpha   90.00
_cell.angle_beta   90.00
_cell.angle_gamma   90.00
#
_symmetry.space_group_name_H-M   'P 1'
#
loop_
_entity.id
_entity.type
_entity.pdbx_description
1 polymer ?
#
loop_
_entity_poly.entity_id
_entity_poly.type
_entity_poly.pdbx_seq_one_letter_code
_entity_poly.pdbx_strand_id
1 'polypeptide(L)'
;MAINTFQARMDIRGFLRFTEDLVSTLKLKSFSYADLWVDPVGGRVGITLAKKLKETSFRMLPSNDTYLLYLKGAMNVVDMPVKSGQIVLIKEGDKIILQGKKNGEKSRALDSVCLPQFRRSSHDFN
;
A
#
# COMPACT_ATOMS: atom_id res chain seq x y z
N MET A 1 -9.84 22.54 0.92
CA MET A 1 -9.70 21.34 1.76
C MET A 1 -8.28 20.83 1.58
N ALA A 2 -7.50 20.66 2.66
CA ALA A 2 -6.12 20.21 2.55
C ALA A 2 -6.09 18.71 2.18
N ILE A 3 -5.53 18.40 1.01
CA ILE A 3 -5.30 17.03 0.57
C ILE A 3 -3.91 16.67 1.06
N ASN A 4 -3.82 15.75 2.02
CA ASN A 4 -2.52 15.30 2.53
C ASN A 4 -2.22 13.92 1.95
N THR A 5 -1.13 13.83 1.20
CA THR A 5 -0.64 12.58 0.64
C THR A 5 0.43 11.98 1.52
N PHE A 6 0.30 10.70 1.82
CA PHE A 6 1.17 9.95 2.70
C PHE A 6 1.72 8.72 1.98
N GLN A 7 2.95 8.35 2.30
CA GLN A 7 3.54 7.11 1.80
C GLN A 7 3.41 6.03 2.88
N ALA A 8 2.83 4.90 2.48
CA ALA A 8 2.75 3.70 3.30
C ALA A 8 3.42 2.53 2.57
N ARG A 9 3.67 1.43 3.29
CA ARG A 9 4.20 0.21 2.67
C ARG A 9 3.16 -0.88 2.68
N MET A 10 3.07 -1.60 1.57
CA MET A 10 2.27 -2.81 1.45
C MET A 10 3.16 -4.05 1.56
N ASP A 11 2.68 -5.03 2.30
CA ASP A 11 3.29 -6.34 2.47
C ASP A 11 2.80 -7.32 1.37
N ILE A 12 3.60 -8.36 1.09
CA ILE A 12 3.29 -9.39 0.07
C ILE A 12 1.96 -10.12 0.35
N ARG A 13 1.53 -10.17 1.62
CA ARG A 13 0.30 -10.85 2.02
C ARG A 13 -0.95 -9.97 1.91
N GLY A 14 -0.79 -8.71 1.47
CA GLY A 14 -1.88 -7.74 1.35
C GLY A 14 -2.20 -7.01 2.66
N PHE A 15 -1.20 -6.88 3.54
CA PHE A 15 -1.28 -5.99 4.69
C PHE A 15 -0.73 -4.62 4.34
N LEU A 16 -1.53 -3.58 4.59
CA LEU A 16 -1.07 -2.21 4.60
C LEU A 16 -0.42 -1.90 5.94
N ARG A 17 0.84 -1.48 5.92
CA ARG A 17 1.59 -1.08 7.09
C ARG A 17 1.59 0.44 7.21
N PHE A 18 0.98 0.92 8.28
CA PHE A 18 1.06 2.31 8.71
C PHE A 18 2.30 2.51 9.57
N THR A 19 3.18 3.42 9.16
CA THR A 19 4.34 3.85 9.95
C THR A 19 3.89 4.62 11.19
N GLU A 20 4.76 4.72 12.18
CA GLU A 20 4.49 5.41 13.45
C GLU A 20 4.03 6.87 13.25
N ASP A 21 4.60 7.56 12.26
CA ASP A 21 4.22 8.93 11.87
C ASP A 21 2.76 9.01 11.42
N LEU A 22 2.31 8.07 10.59
CA LEU A 22 0.92 7.98 10.14
C LEU A 22 -0.02 7.59 11.27
N VAL A 23 0.41 6.68 12.14
CA VAL A 23 -0.35 6.26 13.33
C VAL A 23 -0.62 7.45 14.24
N SER A 24 0.37 8.32 14.42
CA SER A 24 0.25 9.53 15.23
C SER A 24 -0.62 10.59 14.54
N THR A 25 -0.40 10.83 13.24
CA THR A 25 -1.15 11.81 12.43
C THR A 25 -2.63 11.44 12.25
N LEU A 26 -2.93 10.15 12.15
CA LEU A 26 -4.28 9.62 11.97
C LEU A 26 -4.93 9.18 13.29
N LYS A 27 -4.21 9.34 14.41
CA LYS A 27 -4.65 8.93 15.75
C LYS A 27 -5.13 7.47 15.81
N LEU A 28 -4.48 6.57 15.04
CA LEU A 28 -4.87 5.16 14.92
C LEU A 28 -4.89 4.44 16.28
N LYS A 29 -4.09 4.89 17.26
CA LYS A 29 -4.09 4.33 18.63
C LYS A 29 -5.46 4.41 19.33
N SER A 30 -6.34 5.34 18.94
CA SER A 30 -7.68 5.49 19.54
C SER A 30 -8.75 4.64 18.85
N PHE A 31 -8.41 3.99 17.73
CA PHE A 31 -9.34 3.21 16.91
C PHE A 31 -8.83 1.77 16.79
N SER A 32 -9.66 0.78 17.12
CA SER A 32 -9.27 -0.63 17.02
C SER A 32 -9.70 -1.27 15.70
N TYR A 33 -10.56 -0.58 14.94
CA TYR A 33 -11.16 -1.06 13.71
C TYR A 33 -11.04 -0.05 12.59
N ALA A 34 -11.07 -0.53 11.36
CA ALA A 34 -11.13 0.30 10.17
C ALA A 34 -12.18 -0.27 9.21
N ASP A 35 -13.09 0.58 8.77
CA ASP A 35 -14.09 0.28 7.76
C ASP A 35 -13.48 0.45 6.37
N LEU A 36 -13.70 -0.53 5.49
CA LEU A 36 -13.21 -0.50 4.11
C LEU A 36 -14.36 -0.25 3.16
N TRP A 37 -14.22 0.79 2.36
CA TRP A 37 -15.08 1.09 1.23
C TRP A 37 -14.31 0.84 -0.06
N VAL A 38 -14.95 0.20 -1.03
CA VAL A 38 -14.31 -0.20 -2.29
C VAL A 38 -15.13 0.31 -3.45
N ASP A 39 -14.48 1.03 -4.34
CA ASP A 39 -15.06 1.54 -5.59
C ASP A 39 -14.47 0.74 -6.77
N PRO A 40 -15.16 -0.31 -7.25
CA PRO A 40 -14.67 -1.11 -8.37
C PRO A 40 -14.61 -0.32 -9.68
N VAL A 41 -15.45 0.71 -9.83
CA VAL A 41 -15.53 1.52 -11.07
C VAL A 41 -14.34 2.47 -11.19
N GLY A 42 -13.98 3.16 -10.11
CA GLY A 42 -12.86 4.10 -10.02
C GLY A 42 -11.54 3.50 -9.56
N GLY A 43 -11.53 2.23 -9.13
CA GLY A 43 -10.33 1.54 -8.64
C GLY A 43 -9.78 2.14 -7.34
N ARG A 44 -10.68 2.56 -6.44
CA ARG A 44 -10.32 3.24 -5.19
C ARG A 44 -10.74 2.41 -3.99
N VAL A 45 -9.92 2.43 -2.95
CA VAL A 45 -10.23 1.81 -1.66
C VAL A 45 -10.19 2.91 -0.59
N GLY A 46 -11.35 3.25 -0.04
CA GLY A 46 -11.48 4.13 1.11
C GLY A 46 -11.32 3.36 2.42
N ILE A 47 -10.62 3.94 3.37
CA ILE A 47 -10.41 3.41 4.72
C ILE A 47 -10.92 4.47 5.69
N THR A 48 -11.87 4.10 6.55
CA THR A 48 -12.41 4.99 7.58
C THR A 48 -12.16 4.38 8.95
N LEU A 49 -11.64 5.16 9.89
CA LEU A 49 -11.31 4.64 11.21
C LEU A 49 -12.57 4.51 12.08
N ALA A 50 -12.73 3.37 12.73
CA ALA A 50 -13.91 3.05 13.51
C ALA A 50 -13.54 2.59 14.92
N LYS A 51 -14.26 3.11 15.92
CA LYS A 51 -14.13 2.65 17.32
C LYS A 51 -15.02 1.44 17.61
N LYS A 52 -16.10 1.29 16.84
CA LYS A 52 -17.08 0.21 16.97
C LYS A 52 -16.87 -0.79 15.84
N LEU A 53 -16.96 -2.08 16.17
CA LEU A 53 -17.00 -3.17 15.20
C LEU A 53 -18.27 -3.02 14.34
N LYS A 54 -18.12 -2.95 13.02
CA LYS A 54 -19.20 -3.17 12.05
C LYS A 54 -18.89 -4.43 11.23
N GLU A 55 -19.89 -5.00 10.55
CA GLU A 55 -19.71 -6.17 9.66
C GLU A 55 -18.64 -5.96 8.58
N THR A 56 -18.49 -4.73 8.08
CA THR A 56 -17.49 -4.33 7.08
C THR A 56 -16.19 -3.80 7.68
N SER A 57 -16.05 -3.87 9.00
CA SER A 57 -14.86 -3.37 9.71
C SER A 57 -13.81 -4.45 9.88
N PHE A 58 -12.59 -4.10 9.49
CA PHE A 58 -11.41 -4.91 9.65
C PHE A 58 -10.68 -4.52 10.93
N ARG A 59 -10.19 -5.53 11.66
CA ARG A 59 -9.39 -5.30 12.85
C ARG A 59 -8.00 -4.82 12.47
N MET A 60 -7.56 -3.72 13.09
CA MET A 60 -6.18 -3.29 12.95
C MET A 60 -5.29 -4.08 13.90
N LEU A 61 -4.18 -4.59 13.37
CA LEU A 61 -3.22 -5.40 14.11
C LEU A 61 -2.04 -4.50 14.53
N PRO A 62 -1.81 -4.30 15.83
CA PRO A 62 -0.62 -3.59 16.29
C PRO A 62 0.63 -4.47 16.10
N SER A 63 1.74 -3.87 15.67
CA SER A 63 3.05 -4.53 15.56
C SER A 63 4.17 -3.53 15.86
N ASN A 64 4.76 -3.63 17.06
CA ASN A 64 5.96 -2.89 17.52
C ASN A 64 6.01 -1.45 16.97
N ASP A 65 4.97 -0.64 17.25
CA ASP A 65 4.83 0.78 16.85
C ASP A 65 4.26 1.07 15.45
N THR A 66 3.98 0.04 14.67
CA THR A 66 3.23 0.13 13.41
C THR A 66 1.87 -0.54 13.51
N TYR A 67 0.94 -0.15 12.63
CA TYR A 67 -0.36 -0.81 12.52
C TYR A 67 -0.46 -1.50 11.16
N LEU A 68 -0.98 -2.72 11.17
CA LEU A 68 -1.22 -3.52 9.97
C LEU A 68 -2.74 -3.61 9.74
N LEU A 69 -3.16 -3.30 8.52
CA LEU A 69 -4.54 -3.42 8.08
C LEU A 69 -4.62 -4.37 6.89
N TYR A 70 -5.50 -5.34 6.96
CA TYR A 70 -5.66 -6.31 5.88
C TYR A 70 -6.50 -5.73 4.74
N LEU A 71 -5.91 -5.56 3.57
CA LEU A 71 -6.55 -4.98 2.37
C LEU A 71 -6.66 -5.96 1.20
N LYS A 72 -6.18 -7.21 1.33
CA LYS A 72 -6.21 -8.20 0.24
C LYS A 72 -7.60 -8.35 -0.39
N GLY A 73 -8.64 -8.42 0.44
CA GLY A 73 -10.03 -8.54 -0.04
C GLY A 73 -10.47 -7.33 -0.86
N ALA A 74 -10.23 -6.12 -0.36
CA ALA A 74 -10.56 -4.89 -1.06
C ALA A 74 -9.80 -4.73 -2.38
N MET A 75 -8.53 -5.10 -2.41
CA MET A 75 -7.70 -5.08 -3.62
C MET A 75 -8.18 -6.09 -4.67
N ASN A 76 -8.61 -7.28 -4.24
CA ASN A 76 -9.16 -8.29 -5.15
C ASN A 76 -10.45 -7.83 -5.84
N VAL A 77 -11.28 -7.04 -5.15
CA VAL A 77 -12.52 -6.49 -5.70
C VAL A 77 -12.26 -5.42 -6.77
N VAL A 78 -11.18 -4.65 -6.66
CA VAL A 78 -10.79 -3.63 -7.66
C VAL A 78 -9.82 -4.17 -8.72
N ASP A 79 -9.65 -5.49 -8.80
CA ASP A 79 -8.71 -6.16 -9.71
C ASP A 79 -7.26 -5.62 -9.59
N MET A 80 -6.88 -5.20 -8.37
CA MET A 80 -5.54 -4.68 -8.11
C MET A 80 -4.65 -5.81 -7.56
N PRO A 81 -3.58 -6.20 -8.27
CA PRO A 81 -2.68 -7.23 -7.77
C PRO A 81 -2.01 -6.74 -6.48
N VAL A 82 -2.05 -7.58 -5.45
CA VAL A 82 -1.30 -7.35 -4.21
C VAL A 82 0.19 -7.40 -4.53
N LYS A 83 0.83 -6.23 -4.54
CA LYS A 83 2.27 -6.10 -4.72
C LYS A 83 2.86 -5.44 -3.48
N SER A 84 3.95 -6.03 -2.98
CA SER A 84 4.75 -5.38 -1.95
C SER A 84 5.45 -4.16 -2.53
N GLY A 85 5.40 -3.05 -1.80
CA GLY A 85 6.01 -1.81 -2.27
C GLY A 85 5.52 -0.59 -1.51
N GLN A 86 6.01 0.58 -1.92
CA GLN A 86 5.50 1.85 -1.44
C GLN A 86 4.19 2.17 -2.15
N ILE A 87 3.17 2.54 -1.38
CA ILE A 87 1.88 2.99 -1.90
C ILE A 87 1.56 4.38 -1.36
N VAL A 88 0.79 5.14 -2.13
CA VAL A 88 0.35 6.47 -1.75
C VAL A 88 -1.06 6.37 -1.18
N LEU A 89 -1.22 6.92 0.03
CA LEU A 89 -2.49 7.11 0.69
C LEU A 89 -2.85 8.58 0.64
N ILE A 90 -4.09 8.89 0.29
CA ILE A 90 -4.59 10.25 0.19
C ILE A 90 -5.57 10.45 1.34
N LYS A 91 -5.26 11.36 2.27
CA LYS A 91 -6.20 11.70 3.33
C LYS A 91 -7.13 12.80 2.85
N GLU A 92 -8.42 12.47 2.79
CA GLU A 92 -9.52 13.38 2.53
C GLU A 92 -10.38 13.49 3.80
N GLY A 93 -10.13 14.54 4.59
CA GLY A 93 -10.84 14.74 5.86
C GLY A 93 -10.59 13.60 6.85
N ASP A 94 -11.63 12.81 7.12
CA ASP A 94 -11.61 11.65 8.03
C ASP A 94 -11.33 10.32 7.30
N LYS A 95 -11.31 10.33 5.97
CA LYS A 95 -11.13 9.14 5.13
C LYS A 95 -9.72 9.08 4.58
N ILE A 96 -9.20 7.86 4.48
CA ILE A 96 -7.91 7.58 3.86
C ILE A 96 -8.21 6.80 2.58
N ILE A 97 -7.94 7.42 1.43
CA ILE A 97 -8.18 6.83 0.12
C ILE A 97 -6.88 6.27 -0.41
N LEU A 98 -6.86 4.96 -0.62
CA LEU A 98 -5.89 4.27 -1.43
C LEU A 98 -6.41 4.29 -2.86
N GLN A 99 -5.81 5.14 -3.69
CA GLN A 99 -6.06 5.11 -5.11
C GLN A 99 -5.11 4.12 -5.75
N GLY A 100 -5.67 3.04 -6.27
CA GLY A 100 -4.93 2.16 -7.11
C GLY A 100 -4.54 2.87 -8.40
N LYS A 101 -3.24 3.07 -8.68
CA LYS A 101 -2.83 3.52 -10.02
C LYS A 101 -3.33 2.48 -11.02
N LYS A 102 -4.39 2.80 -11.76
CA LYS A 102 -4.73 2.11 -13.00
C LYS A 102 -3.45 2.12 -13.84
N ASN A 103 -2.94 0.94 -14.13
CA ASN A 103 -1.67 0.66 -14.78
C ASN A 103 -1.34 1.72 -15.86
N GLY A 104 -0.46 2.67 -15.55
CA GLY A 104 -0.27 3.83 -16.44
C GLY A 104 0.81 4.83 -16.07
N GLU A 105 1.58 4.62 -15.00
CA GLU A 105 2.75 5.48 -14.78
C GLU A 105 3.89 4.68 -14.14
N LYS A 106 4.78 4.24 -15.01
CA LYS A 106 6.13 3.75 -14.68
C LYS A 106 6.79 4.76 -13.75
N SER A 107 6.79 4.49 -12.45
CA SER A 107 7.81 5.04 -11.57
C SER A 107 9.10 4.32 -11.92
N ARG A 108 9.85 4.92 -12.83
CA ARG A 108 11.17 4.46 -13.28
C ARG A 108 12.16 4.71 -12.14
N ALA A 109 12.10 3.87 -11.12
CA ALA A 109 13.15 3.75 -10.13
C ALA A 109 14.07 2.59 -10.57
N LEU A 110 15.33 2.96 -10.77
CA LEU A 110 16.54 2.13 -10.88
C LEU A 110 16.33 0.66 -10.51
N ASP A 111 16.62 -0.24 -11.44
CA ASP A 111 17.68 -1.25 -11.24
C ASP A 111 18.01 -1.98 -12.56
N SER A 112 19.26 -2.45 -12.65
CA SER A 112 19.74 -3.52 -13.54
C SER A 112 20.17 -3.17 -14.99
N VAL A 113 21.41 -2.69 -15.15
CA VAL A 113 22.38 -3.35 -16.04
C VAL A 113 23.62 -3.60 -15.20
N CYS A 114 23.61 -4.70 -14.45
CA CYS A 114 24.35 -5.91 -14.83
C CYS A 114 25.86 -5.67 -14.85
N LEU A 115 26.54 -6.02 -13.76
CA LEU A 115 27.96 -6.40 -13.84
C LEU A 115 28.09 -7.53 -14.87
N PRO A 116 28.91 -7.41 -15.93
CA PRO A 116 29.33 -8.59 -16.66
C PRO A 116 30.40 -9.28 -15.84
N GLN A 117 30.00 -10.32 -15.10
CA GLN A 117 30.92 -11.40 -14.78
C GLN A 117 31.36 -12.07 -16.09
N PHE A 118 32.68 -12.14 -16.27
CA PHE A 118 33.40 -13.30 -16.78
C PHE A 118 32.72 -14.14 -17.87
N ARG A 119 33.12 -13.91 -19.14
CA ARG A 119 33.16 -14.99 -20.15
C ARG A 119 34.58 -15.14 -20.67
N ARG A 120 35.21 -16.26 -20.29
CA ARG A 120 36.28 -16.89 -21.06
C ARG A 120 35.72 -17.35 -22.41
N SER A 121 36.47 -17.16 -23.50
CA SER A 121 36.92 -18.24 -24.40
C SER A 121 37.55 -17.68 -25.68
N SER A 122 38.83 -18.04 -25.84
CA SER A 122 39.60 -18.50 -27.01
C SER A 122 39.14 -18.28 -28.46
N HIS A 123 40.16 -18.30 -29.35
CA HIS A 123 40.18 -18.34 -30.83
C HIS A 123 40.01 -16.98 -31.54
N ASP A 124 40.66 -16.65 -32.66
CA ASP A 124 41.78 -17.18 -33.48
C ASP A 124 41.91 -16.22 -34.69
N PHE A 125 43.12 -16.08 -35.26
CA PHE A 125 43.45 -15.65 -36.63
C PHE A 125 42.70 -14.49 -37.31
N ASN A 126 43.39 -13.39 -37.62
CA ASN A 126 44.18 -13.23 -38.86
C ASN A 126 44.84 -11.84 -38.91
#